data_AF-A0A7V8VAU8-F1
#
_entry.id   AF-A0A7V8VAU8-F1
#
_cell.length_a   1.000
_cell.length_b   1.000
_cell.length_c   1.000
_cell.angle_alpha   90.00
_cell.angle_beta   90.00
_cell.angle_gamma   90.00
#
_symmetry.space_group_name_H-M   'P 1'
#
loop_
_entity.id
_entity.type
_entity.pdbx_description
1 polymer ?
#
loop_
_entity_poly.entity_id
_entity_poly.type
_entity_poly.pdbx_seq_one_letter_code
_entity_poly.pdbx_strand_id
1 'polypeptide(L)'
;MREAPADLRERLERQNQLHVLYGWEKLSGVQRAGLIRQLTEVPWEKVLGLAASGAKLAPSLSWQELQPAPWTPAVATAEERAAGEAALRQGLIAALVVAGGQGTRLGTDQPKGTFPIGPLSRASLFQIHAEKIAALSRQYGQPLPWLIMTSPATDAATREFFERHSYFGLARDQVRFFLQGTMPVVCARTRRLLLEAPGQLLLSPNGHGGTLSALAEHGLLDELESRGIEHIFYFQVDNPLVRVCDPGFVGRHVLSRAEVSSKVVLKDQPQEKVGIFARHQGRCVLIEYSDLPAELAQEREANGRLRYAAGNPAIHIFRRDFLQRVLSLGELPLHVAHKVAAHFDPDTGQWVTPPTPNAFKFEQFIFDVLPHARQWLLMETPRSDEFAPLKNAEGPDSPLTVQQAMVALHRRWLLQAGVPVQDWPVEISPLFALSAEEVMQRIPPGFRLTGPTYLREDTK
;
A
#
# COMPACT_ATOMS: atom_id res chain seq x y z
N MET A 1 -21.47 -30.22 -19.28
CA MET A 1 -22.02 -29.80 -17.99
C MET A 1 -22.64 -30.93 -17.20
N ARG A 2 -23.11 -32.03 -17.82
CA ARG A 2 -23.77 -33.13 -17.07
C ARG A 2 -22.78 -33.94 -16.23
N GLU A 3 -21.49 -33.96 -16.58
CA GLU A 3 -20.44 -34.61 -15.78
C GLU A 3 -19.88 -33.74 -14.64
N ALA A 4 -20.34 -32.50 -14.48
CA ALA A 4 -19.99 -31.71 -13.31
C ALA A 4 -20.68 -32.28 -12.06
N PRO A 5 -20.02 -32.28 -10.88
CA PRO A 5 -20.61 -32.72 -9.62
C PRO A 5 -21.99 -32.09 -9.41
N ALA A 6 -22.97 -32.92 -9.04
CA ALA A 6 -24.38 -32.50 -9.01
C ALA A 6 -24.62 -31.38 -7.98
N ASP A 7 -23.96 -31.46 -6.83
CA ASP A 7 -23.95 -30.46 -5.77
C ASP A 7 -23.38 -29.11 -6.23
N LEU A 8 -22.26 -29.13 -6.95
CA LEU A 8 -21.65 -27.93 -7.53
C LEU A 8 -22.60 -27.26 -8.52
N ARG A 9 -23.20 -28.07 -9.40
CA ARG A 9 -24.15 -27.59 -10.41
C ARG A 9 -25.37 -26.96 -9.77
N GLU A 10 -25.98 -27.63 -8.79
CA GLU A 10 -27.16 -27.13 -8.08
C GLU A 10 -26.86 -25.82 -7.36
N ARG A 11 -25.70 -25.70 -6.70
CA ARG A 11 -25.26 -24.44 -6.07
C ARG A 11 -25.16 -23.31 -7.08
N LEU A 12 -24.52 -23.55 -8.23
CA LEU A 12 -24.34 -22.55 -9.29
C LEU A 12 -25.68 -22.18 -9.97
N GLU A 13 -26.59 -23.14 -10.13
CA GLU A 13 -27.96 -22.91 -10.62
C GLU A 13 -28.71 -21.94 -9.71
N ARG A 14 -28.71 -22.20 -8.39
CA ARG A 14 -29.37 -21.33 -7.40
C ARG A 14 -28.84 -19.89 -7.42
N GLN A 15 -27.59 -19.70 -7.79
CA GLN A 15 -26.92 -18.40 -7.83
C GLN A 15 -26.91 -17.77 -9.23
N ASN A 16 -27.45 -18.46 -10.24
CA ASN A 16 -27.50 -18.06 -11.64
C ASN A 16 -26.10 -17.93 -12.30
N GLN A 17 -25.19 -18.84 -11.95
CA GLN A 17 -23.75 -18.81 -12.31
C GLN A 17 -23.30 -20.05 -13.09
N LEU A 18 -24.22 -20.82 -13.68
CA LEU A 18 -23.90 -22.06 -14.41
C LEU A 18 -22.87 -21.90 -15.53
N HIS A 19 -22.76 -20.71 -16.14
CA HIS A 19 -21.84 -20.45 -17.24
C HIS A 19 -20.37 -20.63 -16.87
N VAL A 20 -20.02 -20.58 -15.58
CA VAL A 20 -18.63 -20.84 -15.14
C VAL A 20 -18.18 -22.26 -15.48
N LEU A 21 -19.12 -23.19 -15.68
CA LEU A 21 -18.86 -24.57 -16.12
C LEU A 21 -18.74 -24.70 -17.65
N TYR A 22 -18.61 -23.60 -18.38
CA TYR A 22 -18.37 -23.62 -19.83
C TYR A 22 -17.17 -24.53 -20.16
N GLY A 23 -17.38 -25.45 -21.10
CA GLY A 23 -16.35 -26.36 -21.55
C GLY A 23 -15.92 -27.44 -20.53
N TRP A 24 -16.65 -27.64 -19.42
CA TRP A 24 -16.29 -28.59 -18.35
C TRP A 24 -15.82 -29.97 -18.84
N GLU A 25 -16.53 -30.57 -19.82
CA GLU A 25 -16.21 -31.89 -20.35
C GLU A 25 -14.81 -31.95 -21.01
N LYS A 26 -14.32 -30.80 -21.48
CA LYS A 26 -13.01 -30.67 -22.15
C LYS A 26 -11.90 -30.25 -21.18
N LEU A 27 -12.23 -29.87 -19.95
CA LEU A 27 -11.23 -29.50 -18.94
C LEU A 27 -10.50 -30.75 -18.44
N SER A 28 -9.18 -30.63 -18.28
CA SER A 28 -8.38 -31.63 -17.58
C SER A 28 -8.78 -31.75 -16.10
N GLY A 29 -8.41 -32.86 -15.45
CA GLY A 29 -8.64 -33.02 -14.01
C GLY A 29 -8.05 -31.89 -13.16
N VAL A 30 -6.88 -31.38 -13.54
CA VAL A 30 -6.21 -30.24 -12.86
C VAL A 30 -7.01 -28.95 -13.01
N GLN A 31 -7.50 -28.65 -14.22
CA GLN A 31 -8.34 -27.47 -14.46
C GLN A 31 -9.67 -27.55 -13.70
N ARG A 32 -10.31 -28.73 -13.69
CA ARG A 32 -11.55 -28.96 -12.91
C ARG A 32 -11.32 -28.74 -11.42
N ALA A 33 -10.25 -29.31 -10.86
CA ALA A 33 -9.89 -29.13 -9.46
C ALA A 33 -9.57 -27.66 -9.13
N GLY A 34 -8.85 -26.97 -10.02
CA GLY A 34 -8.55 -25.54 -9.90
C GLY A 34 -9.82 -24.67 -9.86
N LEU A 35 -10.76 -24.91 -10.78
CA LEU A 35 -12.04 -24.19 -10.80
C LEU A 35 -12.86 -24.45 -9.53
N ILE A 36 -12.94 -25.71 -9.06
CA ILE A 36 -13.65 -26.06 -7.83
C ILE A 36 -13.07 -25.30 -6.63
N ARG A 37 -11.73 -25.24 -6.52
CA ARG A 37 -11.08 -24.47 -5.45
C ARG A 37 -11.46 -22.99 -5.54
N GLN A 38 -11.34 -22.37 -6.71
CA GLN A 38 -11.73 -20.97 -6.92
C GLN A 38 -13.19 -20.71 -6.52
N LEU A 39 -14.13 -21.57 -6.94
CA LEU A 39 -15.55 -21.42 -6.63
C LEU A 39 -15.88 -21.64 -5.14
N THR A 40 -15.07 -22.43 -4.44
CA THR A 40 -15.21 -22.67 -2.99
C THR A 40 -14.82 -21.43 -2.19
N GLU A 41 -13.80 -20.71 -2.64
CA GLU A 41 -13.28 -19.50 -2.01
C GLU A 41 -14.14 -18.25 -2.26
N VAL A 42 -15.07 -18.29 -3.23
CA VAL A 42 -15.95 -17.13 -3.50
C VAL A 42 -16.89 -16.85 -2.31
N PRO A 43 -16.88 -15.64 -1.74
CA PRO A 43 -17.85 -15.24 -0.73
C PRO A 43 -19.17 -14.82 -1.41
N TRP A 44 -19.93 -15.81 -1.89
CA TRP A 44 -21.05 -15.65 -2.82
C TRP A 44 -22.11 -14.62 -2.40
N GLU A 45 -22.59 -14.69 -1.16
CA GLU A 45 -23.64 -13.79 -0.67
C GLU A 45 -23.17 -12.33 -0.68
N LYS A 46 -21.94 -12.07 -0.22
CA LYS A 46 -21.32 -10.75 -0.22
C LYS A 46 -21.13 -10.24 -1.65
N VAL A 47 -20.48 -11.04 -2.50
CA VAL A 47 -20.15 -10.65 -3.89
C VAL A 47 -21.39 -10.36 -4.71
N LEU A 48 -22.37 -11.26 -4.71
CA LEU A 48 -23.59 -11.09 -5.51
C LEU A 48 -24.51 -10.01 -4.91
N GLY A 49 -24.57 -9.88 -3.59
CA GLY A 49 -25.31 -8.81 -2.92
C GLY A 49 -24.74 -7.42 -3.23
N LEU A 50 -23.41 -7.25 -3.14
CA LEU A 50 -22.72 -6.00 -3.50
C LEU A 50 -22.81 -5.69 -4.99
N ALA A 51 -22.73 -6.72 -5.85
CA ALA A 51 -22.97 -6.53 -7.27
C ALA A 51 -24.39 -6.00 -7.49
N ALA A 52 -25.41 -6.65 -6.93
CA ALA A 52 -26.81 -6.26 -7.09
C ALA A 52 -27.08 -4.81 -6.66
N SER A 53 -26.43 -4.31 -5.61
CA SER A 53 -26.59 -2.92 -5.14
C SER A 53 -25.87 -1.87 -6.00
N GLY A 54 -24.95 -2.27 -6.87
CA GLY A 54 -24.35 -1.40 -7.90
C GLY A 54 -23.50 -0.26 -7.36
N ALA A 55 -22.59 -0.56 -6.42
CA ALA A 55 -21.67 0.38 -5.76
C ALA A 55 -22.32 1.42 -4.82
N LYS A 56 -23.60 1.25 -4.46
CA LYS A 56 -24.33 2.18 -3.56
C LYS A 56 -24.12 1.93 -2.07
N LEU A 57 -23.31 0.95 -1.68
CA LEU A 57 -23.01 0.62 -0.28
C LEU A 57 -21.76 1.37 0.20
N ALA A 58 -21.75 2.70 0.07
CA ALA A 58 -20.87 3.49 0.93
C ALA A 58 -21.47 3.47 2.35
N PRO A 59 -20.65 3.43 3.41
CA PRO A 59 -21.16 3.60 4.77
C PRO A 59 -21.98 4.89 4.82
N SER A 60 -23.09 4.86 5.57
CA SER A 60 -23.95 6.01 5.83
C SER A 60 -23.24 7.03 6.72
N LEU A 61 -22.17 7.66 6.20
CA LEU A 61 -21.55 8.81 6.82
C LEU A 61 -22.54 9.97 6.72
N SER A 62 -22.85 10.57 7.85
CA SER A 62 -23.59 11.83 7.86
C SER A 62 -22.61 12.95 7.57
N TRP A 63 -22.67 13.52 6.37
CA TRP A 63 -21.83 14.65 5.98
C TRP A 63 -21.98 15.86 6.92
N GLN A 64 -23.12 15.99 7.59
CA GLN A 64 -23.38 17.05 8.57
C GLN A 64 -22.63 16.83 9.90
N GLU A 65 -22.35 15.58 10.25
CA GLU A 65 -21.59 15.22 11.47
C GLU A 65 -20.09 15.13 11.22
N LEU A 66 -19.66 15.27 9.97
CA LEU A 66 -18.27 15.21 9.59
C LEU A 66 -17.53 16.47 10.08
N GLN A 67 -16.36 16.24 10.66
CA GLN A 67 -15.48 17.30 11.16
C GLN A 67 -14.06 17.06 10.65
N PRO A 68 -13.24 18.11 10.46
CA PRO A 68 -11.83 17.92 10.15
C PRO A 68 -11.14 17.16 11.30
N ALA A 69 -10.28 16.20 10.95
CA ALA A 69 -9.51 15.48 11.97
C ALA A 69 -8.36 16.39 12.46
N PRO A 70 -8.12 16.53 13.77
CA PRO A 70 -6.90 17.16 14.28
C PRO A 70 -5.66 16.34 13.91
N TRP A 71 -4.55 17.03 13.66
CA TRP A 71 -3.23 16.42 13.48
C TRP A 71 -2.17 17.17 14.28
N THR A 72 -1.02 16.50 14.48
CA THR A 72 0.14 17.02 15.19
C THR A 72 1.22 17.52 14.21
N PRO A 73 2.09 18.47 14.61
CA PRO A 73 3.12 19.03 13.73
C PRO A 73 4.12 17.99 13.22
N ALA A 74 4.81 18.28 12.12
CA ALA A 74 5.78 17.36 11.53
C ALA A 74 7.05 17.12 12.36
N VAL A 75 7.41 18.05 13.22
CA VAL A 75 8.62 17.94 14.04
C VAL A 75 8.31 17.12 15.29
N ALA A 76 9.08 16.05 15.51
CA ALA A 76 9.04 15.28 16.73
C ALA A 76 9.89 15.93 17.83
N THR A 77 9.47 15.81 19.09
CA THR A 77 10.27 16.24 20.24
C THR A 77 11.47 15.30 20.43
N ALA A 78 12.47 15.74 21.19
CA ALA A 78 13.60 14.88 21.55
C ALA A 78 13.16 13.63 22.34
N GLU A 79 12.15 13.78 23.19
CA GLU A 79 11.55 12.67 23.95
C GLU A 79 10.86 11.66 23.03
N GLU A 80 10.06 12.14 22.07
CA GLU A 80 9.42 11.29 21.06
C GLU A 80 10.50 10.55 20.28
N ARG A 81 11.49 11.25 19.72
CA ARG A 81 12.57 10.60 18.99
C ARG A 81 13.28 9.53 19.83
N ALA A 82 13.64 9.84 21.08
CA ALA A 82 14.29 8.88 21.98
C ALA A 82 13.42 7.64 22.24
N ALA A 83 12.10 7.79 22.41
CA ALA A 83 11.17 6.68 22.57
C ALA A 83 11.10 5.80 21.31
N GLY A 84 11.10 6.39 20.12
CA GLY A 84 11.10 5.63 18.86
C GLY A 84 12.41 4.89 18.61
N GLU A 85 13.55 5.54 18.89
CA GLU A 85 14.86 4.88 18.83
C GLU A 85 14.95 3.73 19.85
N ALA A 86 14.39 3.90 21.06
CA ALA A 86 14.33 2.83 22.05
C ALA A 86 13.49 1.64 21.55
N ALA A 87 12.33 1.89 20.94
CA ALA A 87 11.49 0.83 20.37
C ALA A 87 12.21 0.06 19.24
N LEU A 88 12.99 0.76 18.41
CA LEU A 88 13.82 0.12 17.37
C LEU A 88 14.96 -0.72 17.96
N ARG A 89 15.69 -0.21 18.97
CA ARG A 89 16.76 -0.96 19.66
C ARG A 89 16.25 -2.18 20.44
N GLN A 90 14.99 -2.13 20.89
CA GLN A 90 14.32 -3.24 21.56
C GLN A 90 13.73 -4.26 20.58
N GLY A 91 13.73 -3.99 19.27
CA GLY A 91 13.17 -4.90 18.27
C GLY A 91 11.65 -4.97 18.30
N LEU A 92 10.95 -3.89 18.69
CA LEU A 92 9.48 -3.88 18.81
C LEU A 92 8.75 -3.57 17.50
N ILE A 93 9.47 -3.22 16.43
CA ILE A 93 8.92 -2.71 15.18
C ILE A 93 9.19 -3.70 14.04
N ALA A 94 8.17 -3.96 13.22
CA ALA A 94 8.33 -4.55 11.89
C ALA A 94 7.91 -3.56 10.80
N ALA A 95 8.51 -3.64 9.62
CA ALA A 95 8.08 -2.89 8.45
C ALA A 95 7.23 -3.78 7.53
N LEU A 96 6.14 -3.25 6.98
CA LEU A 96 5.26 -3.93 6.03
C LEU A 96 5.08 -3.06 4.80
N VAL A 97 5.49 -3.59 3.64
CA VAL A 97 5.26 -2.96 2.34
C VAL A 97 4.16 -3.67 1.58
N VAL A 98 3.23 -2.90 1.04
CA VAL A 98 2.23 -3.41 0.08
C VAL A 98 2.76 -3.28 -1.34
N ALA A 99 2.98 -4.43 -1.98
CA ALA A 99 3.58 -4.57 -3.30
C ALA A 99 2.76 -5.49 -4.24
N GLY A 100 1.44 -5.57 -4.01
CA GLY A 100 0.54 -6.39 -4.82
C GLY A 100 0.28 -5.87 -6.24
N GLY A 101 0.60 -4.60 -6.52
CA GLY A 101 0.34 -3.96 -7.82
C GLY A 101 1.43 -4.23 -8.86
N GLN A 102 1.01 -4.48 -10.10
CA GLN A 102 1.90 -4.48 -11.27
C GLN A 102 2.22 -3.05 -11.75
N GLY A 103 3.32 -2.89 -12.47
CA GLY A 103 3.74 -1.64 -13.09
C GLY A 103 3.04 -1.33 -14.41
N THR A 104 1.84 -1.85 -14.69
CA THR A 104 1.21 -1.76 -16.02
C THR A 104 0.99 -0.33 -16.49
N ARG A 105 0.62 0.59 -15.58
CA ARG A 105 0.53 2.04 -15.86
C ARG A 105 1.88 2.71 -16.19
N LEU A 106 2.98 2.03 -15.88
CA LEU A 106 4.36 2.44 -16.17
C LEU A 106 4.89 1.77 -17.45
N GLY A 107 4.05 1.01 -18.16
CA GLY A 107 4.45 0.29 -19.38
C GLY A 107 5.21 -1.01 -19.14
N THR A 108 5.05 -1.66 -17.99
CA THR A 108 5.70 -2.94 -17.67
C THR A 108 4.75 -3.92 -16.97
N ASP A 109 4.88 -5.20 -17.29
CA ASP A 109 4.13 -6.27 -16.62
C ASP A 109 4.79 -6.76 -15.33
N GLN A 110 5.99 -6.24 -15.02
CA GLN A 110 6.74 -6.58 -13.82
C GLN A 110 6.10 -5.99 -12.55
N PRO A 111 6.38 -6.59 -11.37
CA PRO A 111 5.98 -6.00 -10.09
C PRO A 111 6.49 -4.57 -9.98
N LYS A 112 5.65 -3.65 -9.52
CA LYS A 112 5.99 -2.22 -9.48
C LYS A 112 7.28 -1.94 -8.68
N GLY A 113 7.54 -2.70 -7.63
CA GLY A 113 8.73 -2.55 -6.80
C GLY A 113 10.06 -2.80 -7.54
N THR A 114 10.06 -3.49 -8.68
CA THR A 114 11.27 -3.71 -9.49
C THR A 114 11.59 -2.52 -10.41
N PHE A 115 10.74 -1.48 -10.45
CA PHE A 115 10.93 -0.34 -11.34
C PHE A 115 12.18 0.48 -10.96
N PRO A 116 13.11 0.74 -11.90
CA PRO A 116 14.37 1.45 -11.64
C PRO A 116 14.16 2.96 -11.52
N ILE A 117 13.83 3.42 -10.32
CA ILE A 117 13.44 4.81 -10.07
C ILE A 117 14.61 5.72 -9.70
N GLY A 118 15.73 5.17 -9.22
CA GLY A 118 16.91 5.95 -8.81
C GLY A 118 17.41 6.89 -9.93
N PRO A 119 17.56 8.21 -9.68
CA PRO A 119 17.89 9.19 -10.72
C PRO A 119 19.28 8.99 -11.34
N LEU A 120 20.26 8.48 -10.58
CA LEU A 120 21.62 8.21 -11.04
C LEU A 120 21.96 6.72 -10.92
N SER A 121 21.61 6.11 -9.79
CA SER A 121 21.89 4.71 -9.46
C SER A 121 21.09 3.72 -10.29
N ARG A 122 19.92 4.15 -10.80
CA ARG A 122 18.87 3.28 -11.37
C ARG A 122 18.38 2.21 -10.39
N ALA A 123 18.59 2.39 -9.09
CA ALA A 123 18.11 1.50 -8.05
C ALA A 123 16.59 1.33 -8.15
N SER A 124 16.12 0.10 -7.93
CA SER A 124 14.70 -0.20 -7.91
C SER A 124 14.02 0.34 -6.65
N LEU A 125 12.70 0.49 -6.67
CA LEU A 125 11.94 0.82 -5.46
C LEU A 125 12.22 -0.18 -4.33
N PHE A 126 12.26 -1.48 -4.63
CA PHE A 126 12.62 -2.51 -3.65
C PHE A 126 14.02 -2.35 -3.10
N GLN A 127 15.01 -2.04 -3.95
CA GLN A 127 16.38 -1.80 -3.48
C GLN A 127 16.43 -0.59 -2.53
N ILE A 128 15.81 0.54 -2.89
CA ILE A 128 15.78 1.74 -2.05
C ILE A 128 15.14 1.43 -0.69
N HIS A 129 14.02 0.70 -0.65
CA HIS A 129 13.38 0.32 0.61
C HIS A 129 14.20 -0.68 1.41
N ALA A 130 14.82 -1.67 0.75
CA ALA A 130 15.69 -2.64 1.40
C ALA A 130 16.92 -1.97 2.04
N GLU A 131 17.54 -1.01 1.34
CA GLU A 131 18.66 -0.23 1.86
C GLU A 131 18.27 0.60 3.09
N LYS A 132 17.03 1.15 3.14
CA LYS A 132 16.52 1.82 4.35
C LYS A 132 16.38 0.86 5.53
N ILE A 133 15.79 -0.32 5.28
CA ILE A 133 15.65 -1.36 6.31
C ILE A 133 17.02 -1.83 6.81
N ALA A 134 17.98 -2.02 5.91
CA ALA A 134 19.34 -2.43 6.25
C ALA A 134 20.06 -1.36 7.08
N ALA A 135 19.97 -0.09 6.68
CA ALA A 135 20.55 1.03 7.42
C ALA A 135 19.98 1.12 8.84
N LEU A 136 18.65 1.03 8.99
CA LEU A 136 18.01 1.02 10.31
C LEU A 136 18.44 -0.19 11.16
N SER A 137 18.53 -1.37 10.54
CA SER A 137 18.94 -2.59 11.25
C SER A 137 20.36 -2.46 11.82
N ARG A 138 21.28 -1.88 11.03
CA ARG A 138 22.66 -1.59 11.45
C ARG A 138 22.71 -0.51 12.53
N GLN A 139 21.97 0.58 12.33
CA GLN A 139 21.96 1.75 13.21
C GLN A 139 21.45 1.43 14.62
N TYR A 140 20.44 0.57 14.73
CA TYR A 140 19.82 0.22 16.02
C TYR A 140 20.23 -1.15 16.54
N GLY A 141 21.09 -1.88 15.82
CA GLY A 141 21.66 -3.17 16.26
C GLY A 141 20.64 -4.31 16.35
N GLN A 142 19.49 -4.20 15.68
CA GLN A 142 18.44 -5.20 15.64
C GLN A 142 18.01 -5.45 14.19
N PRO A 143 17.89 -6.71 13.73
CA PRO A 143 17.29 -7.00 12.43
C PRO A 143 15.83 -6.49 12.40
N LEU A 144 15.54 -5.50 11.56
CA LEU A 144 14.18 -4.96 11.38
C LEU A 144 13.38 -5.89 10.45
N PRO A 145 12.39 -6.67 10.93
CA PRO A 145 11.65 -7.59 10.07
C PRO A 145 10.93 -6.83 8.96
N TRP A 146 10.98 -7.35 7.74
CA TRP A 146 10.34 -6.75 6.58
C TRP A 146 9.35 -7.71 5.93
N LEU A 147 8.07 -7.41 6.11
CA LEU A 147 6.96 -8.13 5.49
C LEU A 147 6.65 -7.49 4.13
N ILE A 148 6.57 -8.32 3.09
CA ILE A 148 6.29 -7.89 1.72
C ILE A 148 5.02 -8.58 1.24
N MET A 149 3.94 -7.82 1.16
CA MET A 149 2.68 -8.33 0.62
C MET A 149 2.68 -8.27 -0.90
N THR A 150 2.52 -9.41 -1.55
CA THR A 150 2.45 -9.56 -3.01
C THR A 150 1.05 -9.98 -3.45
N SER A 151 0.79 -9.96 -4.76
CA SER A 151 -0.40 -10.59 -5.36
C SER A 151 0.01 -11.88 -6.06
N PRO A 152 -0.94 -12.77 -6.39
CA PRO A 152 -0.63 -13.92 -7.23
C PRO A 152 0.08 -13.57 -8.54
N ALA A 153 -0.21 -12.38 -9.10
CA ALA A 153 0.42 -11.90 -10.33
C ALA A 153 1.85 -11.34 -10.12
N THR A 154 2.23 -10.96 -8.90
CA THR A 154 3.54 -10.33 -8.62
C THR A 154 4.49 -11.18 -7.78
N ASP A 155 4.01 -12.21 -7.08
CA ASP A 155 4.77 -12.93 -6.06
C ASP A 155 6.02 -13.63 -6.61
N ALA A 156 5.86 -14.50 -7.61
CA ALA A 156 6.97 -15.28 -8.16
C ALA A 156 8.10 -14.38 -8.69
N ALA A 157 7.76 -13.37 -9.50
CA ALA A 157 8.72 -12.42 -10.04
C ALA A 157 9.37 -11.56 -8.93
N THR A 158 8.62 -11.21 -7.88
CA THR A 158 9.17 -10.47 -6.74
C THR A 158 10.19 -11.32 -5.97
N ARG A 159 9.86 -12.57 -5.64
CA ARG A 159 10.79 -13.49 -4.96
C ARG A 159 12.05 -13.70 -5.77
N GLU A 160 11.90 -14.01 -7.06
CA GLU A 160 13.04 -14.18 -7.97
C GLU A 160 13.91 -12.91 -8.04
N PHE A 161 13.30 -11.73 -8.07
CA PHE A 161 14.03 -10.47 -8.07
C PHE A 161 14.89 -10.32 -6.80
N PHE A 162 14.35 -10.63 -5.62
CA PHE A 162 15.11 -10.59 -4.37
C PHE A 162 16.24 -11.63 -4.32
N GLU A 163 15.97 -12.85 -4.79
CA GLU A 163 16.97 -13.91 -4.89
C GLU A 163 18.15 -13.49 -5.76
N ARG A 164 17.87 -12.97 -6.96
CA ARG A 164 18.89 -12.51 -7.91
C ARG A 164 19.76 -11.39 -7.34
N HIS A 165 19.22 -10.56 -6.45
CA HIS A 165 19.94 -9.45 -5.82
C HIS A 165 20.44 -9.77 -4.41
N SER A 166 20.47 -11.05 -4.01
CA SER A 166 20.92 -11.48 -2.68
C SER A 166 20.25 -10.68 -1.56
N TYR A 167 18.94 -10.46 -1.67
CA TYR A 167 18.12 -9.73 -0.70
C TYR A 167 18.62 -8.31 -0.41
N PHE A 168 19.38 -7.70 -1.32
CA PHE A 168 19.96 -6.37 -1.18
C PHE A 168 20.82 -6.21 0.10
N GLY A 169 21.44 -7.30 0.56
CA GLY A 169 22.26 -7.33 1.77
C GLY A 169 21.49 -7.54 3.08
N LEU A 170 20.17 -7.74 3.03
CA LEU A 170 19.39 -8.19 4.17
C LEU A 170 19.54 -9.71 4.38
N ALA A 171 19.36 -10.17 5.61
CA ALA A 171 19.28 -11.59 5.89
C ALA A 171 17.97 -12.17 5.33
N ARG A 172 17.99 -13.42 4.85
CA ARG A 172 16.82 -14.06 4.22
C ARG A 172 15.62 -14.19 5.17
N ASP A 173 15.89 -14.50 6.43
CA ASP A 173 14.91 -14.66 7.51
C ASP A 173 14.35 -13.32 8.02
N GLN A 174 15.01 -12.21 7.68
CA GLN A 174 14.50 -10.86 7.90
C GLN A 174 13.38 -10.49 6.93
N VAL A 175 13.29 -11.15 5.76
CA VAL A 175 12.32 -10.80 4.70
C VAL A 175 11.23 -11.87 4.58
N ARG A 176 9.98 -11.49 4.83
CA ARG A 176 8.82 -12.38 4.79
C ARG A 176 7.85 -11.98 3.68
N PHE A 177 7.81 -12.77 2.61
CA PHE A 177 6.82 -12.61 1.54
C PHE A 177 5.53 -13.35 1.85
N PHE A 178 4.39 -12.70 1.63
CA PHE A 178 3.07 -13.30 1.82
C PHE A 178 2.08 -12.79 0.78
N LEU A 179 1.12 -13.65 0.42
CA LEU A 179 0.15 -13.38 -0.63
C LEU A 179 -1.09 -12.72 -0.06
N GLN A 180 -1.54 -11.64 -0.68
CA GLN A 180 -2.90 -11.14 -0.48
C GLN A 180 -3.93 -12.03 -1.19
N GLY A 181 -5.15 -12.03 -0.68
CA GLY A 181 -6.29 -12.70 -1.30
C GLY A 181 -6.76 -12.05 -2.61
N THR A 182 -7.72 -12.69 -3.26
CA THR A 182 -8.34 -12.20 -4.50
C THR A 182 -9.85 -12.29 -4.43
N MET A 183 -10.51 -11.44 -5.19
CA MET A 183 -11.97 -11.42 -5.36
C MET A 183 -12.35 -11.71 -6.81
N PRO A 184 -13.46 -12.43 -7.06
CA PRO A 184 -13.96 -12.63 -8.40
C PRO A 184 -14.47 -11.32 -9.00
N VAL A 185 -14.25 -11.16 -10.30
CA VAL A 185 -14.76 -10.02 -11.06
C VAL A 185 -16.17 -10.34 -11.56
N VAL A 186 -17.11 -9.40 -11.38
CA VAL A 186 -18.54 -9.63 -11.71
C VAL A 186 -18.97 -8.71 -12.85
N CYS A 187 -19.66 -9.25 -13.86
CA CYS A 187 -20.27 -8.47 -14.92
C CYS A 187 -21.28 -7.47 -14.35
N ALA A 188 -21.14 -6.20 -14.69
CA ALA A 188 -22.00 -5.15 -14.16
C ALA A 188 -23.46 -5.29 -14.65
N ARG A 189 -23.66 -5.81 -15.86
CA ARG A 189 -24.97 -5.99 -16.48
C ARG A 189 -25.65 -7.29 -16.06
N THR A 190 -24.96 -8.42 -16.18
CA THR A 190 -25.57 -9.75 -16.02
C THR A 190 -25.41 -10.31 -14.60
N ARG A 191 -24.56 -9.71 -13.77
CA ARG A 191 -24.19 -10.20 -12.42
C ARG A 191 -23.53 -11.58 -12.42
N ARG A 192 -23.11 -12.05 -13.60
CA ARG A 192 -22.32 -13.27 -13.78
C ARG A 192 -20.86 -13.02 -13.39
N LEU A 193 -20.22 -14.00 -12.75
CA LEU A 193 -18.77 -14.01 -12.60
C LEU A 193 -18.12 -13.99 -14.00
N LEU A 194 -17.10 -13.16 -14.19
CA LEU A 194 -16.32 -13.15 -15.42
C LEU A 194 -15.27 -14.26 -15.41
N LEU A 195 -14.91 -14.74 -16.60
CA LEU A 195 -13.90 -15.78 -16.80
C LEU A 195 -12.64 -15.19 -17.44
N GLU A 196 -11.49 -15.70 -17.05
CA GLU A 196 -10.22 -15.45 -17.75
C GLU A 196 -9.98 -16.48 -18.85
N ALA A 197 -10.46 -17.70 -18.66
CA ALA A 197 -10.43 -18.77 -19.65
C ALA A 197 -11.49 -19.83 -19.29
N PRO A 198 -11.80 -20.79 -20.17
CA PRO A 198 -12.56 -21.97 -19.80
C PRO A 198 -11.96 -22.65 -18.55
N GLY A 199 -12.77 -22.81 -17.50
CA GLY A 199 -12.31 -23.39 -16.24
C GLY A 199 -11.50 -22.47 -15.34
N GLN A 200 -11.46 -21.15 -15.60
CA GLN A 200 -10.72 -20.19 -14.79
C GLN A 200 -11.52 -18.90 -14.59
N LEU A 201 -11.82 -18.57 -13.33
CA LEU A 201 -12.46 -17.29 -12.99
C LEU A 201 -11.50 -16.13 -13.26
N LEU A 202 -12.04 -15.00 -13.72
CA LEU A 202 -11.31 -13.74 -13.71
C LEU A 202 -11.28 -13.19 -12.29
N LEU A 203 -10.08 -13.13 -11.71
CA LEU A 203 -9.86 -12.67 -10.34
C LEU A 203 -9.14 -11.31 -10.34
N SER A 204 -9.33 -10.54 -9.27
CA SER A 204 -8.55 -9.33 -9.00
C SER A 204 -8.10 -9.29 -7.54
N PRO A 205 -6.96 -8.65 -7.23
CA PRO A 205 -6.58 -8.35 -5.85
C PRO A 205 -7.73 -7.80 -5.00
N ASN A 206 -7.83 -8.24 -3.76
CA ASN A 206 -8.88 -7.82 -2.82
C ASN A 206 -8.60 -6.45 -2.15
N GLY A 207 -7.79 -5.59 -2.78
CA GLY A 207 -7.43 -4.26 -2.25
C GLY A 207 -6.37 -4.30 -1.14
N HIS A 208 -5.81 -3.14 -0.79
CA HIS A 208 -4.75 -3.06 0.20
C HIS A 208 -5.22 -3.34 1.64
N GLY A 209 -6.53 -3.26 1.91
CA GLY A 209 -7.12 -3.74 3.18
C GLY A 209 -7.07 -5.26 3.33
N GLY A 210 -6.90 -6.00 2.23
CA GLY A 210 -6.62 -7.43 2.25
C GLY A 210 -5.35 -7.80 3.00
N THR A 211 -4.47 -6.82 3.29
CA THR A 211 -3.33 -6.99 4.21
C THR A 211 -3.75 -7.56 5.55
N LEU A 212 -4.88 -7.13 6.10
CA LEU A 212 -5.30 -7.55 7.44
C LEU A 212 -5.65 -9.05 7.45
N SER A 213 -6.48 -9.50 6.51
CA SER A 213 -6.81 -10.92 6.38
C SER A 213 -5.58 -11.76 6.03
N ALA A 214 -4.73 -11.27 5.12
CA ALA A 214 -3.51 -11.98 4.73
C ALA A 214 -2.51 -12.14 5.89
N LEU A 215 -2.37 -11.14 6.77
CA LEU A 215 -1.55 -11.30 7.97
C LEU A 215 -2.07 -12.42 8.88
N ALA A 216 -3.40 -12.57 9.00
CA ALA A 216 -4.01 -13.61 9.82
C ALA A 216 -3.90 -15.00 9.17
N GLU A 217 -4.28 -15.12 7.90
CA GLU A 217 -4.28 -16.38 7.15
C GLU A 217 -2.89 -17.02 7.07
N HIS A 218 -1.84 -16.19 6.99
CA HIS A 218 -0.45 -16.64 6.96
C HIS A 218 0.18 -16.78 8.37
N GLY A 219 -0.59 -16.59 9.44
CA GLY A 219 -0.11 -16.72 10.83
C GLY A 219 0.92 -15.66 11.24
N LEU A 220 0.99 -14.53 10.51
CA LEU A 220 2.05 -13.54 10.68
C LEU A 220 1.87 -12.68 11.92
N LEU A 221 0.63 -12.44 12.37
CA LEU A 221 0.42 -11.71 13.64
C LEU A 221 0.98 -12.49 14.82
N ASP A 222 0.76 -13.81 14.87
CA ASP A 222 1.29 -14.68 15.92
C ASP A 222 2.81 -14.86 15.79
N GLU A 223 3.34 -14.96 14.56
CA GLU A 223 4.78 -14.96 14.31
C GLU A 223 5.44 -13.68 14.85
N LEU A 224 4.87 -12.51 14.54
CA LEU A 224 5.37 -11.22 15.02
C LEU A 224 5.30 -11.12 16.55
N GLU A 225 4.21 -11.58 17.17
CA GLU A 225 4.09 -11.66 18.62
C GLU A 225 5.20 -12.50 19.26
N SER A 226 5.48 -13.69 18.69
CA SER A 226 6.52 -14.58 19.19
C SER A 226 7.93 -13.97 19.13
N ARG A 227 8.13 -12.95 18.28
CA ARG A 227 9.37 -12.19 18.15
C ARG A 227 9.40 -10.91 19.00
N GLY A 228 8.36 -10.64 19.80
CA GLY A 228 8.25 -9.43 20.61
C GLY A 228 7.88 -8.17 19.82
N ILE A 229 7.40 -8.32 18.58
CA ILE A 229 6.97 -7.18 17.76
C ILE A 229 5.62 -6.67 18.26
N GLU A 230 5.56 -5.38 18.58
CA GLU A 230 4.36 -4.69 19.04
C GLU A 230 3.74 -3.80 17.96
N HIS A 231 4.57 -3.27 17.04
CA HIS A 231 4.15 -2.27 16.07
C HIS A 231 4.54 -2.65 14.65
N ILE A 232 3.65 -2.38 13.70
CA ILE A 232 3.85 -2.63 12.28
C ILE A 232 3.82 -1.29 11.55
N PHE A 233 4.97 -0.85 11.05
CA PHE A 233 5.11 0.31 10.17
C PHE A 233 4.71 -0.09 8.74
N TYR A 234 3.58 0.43 8.28
CA TYR A 234 2.97 0.10 7.00
C TYR A 234 3.22 1.21 5.96
N PHE A 235 3.53 0.84 4.73
CA PHE A 235 3.65 1.78 3.60
C PHE A 235 3.39 1.13 2.23
N GLN A 236 3.18 1.96 1.21
CA GLN A 236 3.06 1.52 -0.19
C GLN A 236 4.43 1.48 -0.88
N VAL A 237 4.66 0.48 -1.73
CA VAL A 237 5.95 0.30 -2.44
C VAL A 237 6.33 1.49 -3.32
N ASP A 238 5.38 2.29 -3.76
CA ASP A 238 5.56 3.26 -4.86
C ASP A 238 6.09 4.63 -4.47
N ASN A 239 6.32 4.88 -3.18
CA ASN A 239 6.84 6.15 -2.70
C ASN A 239 8.28 6.00 -2.22
N PRO A 240 9.31 6.31 -3.04
CA PRO A 240 10.71 6.19 -2.62
C PRO A 240 11.11 7.21 -1.54
N LEU A 241 10.31 8.23 -1.25
CA LEU A 241 10.63 9.24 -0.22
C LEU A 241 10.20 8.83 1.19
N VAL A 242 9.40 7.77 1.35
CA VAL A 242 8.92 7.33 2.67
C VAL A 242 10.09 7.15 3.65
N ARG A 243 9.99 7.79 4.83
CA ARG A 243 10.93 7.58 5.94
C ARG A 243 10.50 6.34 6.71
N VAL A 244 10.94 5.18 6.21
CA VAL A 244 10.60 3.88 6.80
C VAL A 244 10.99 3.87 8.28
N CYS A 245 10.05 3.52 9.15
CA CYS A 245 10.25 3.47 10.61
C CYS A 245 10.89 4.74 11.21
N ASP A 246 10.51 5.93 10.71
CA ASP A 246 10.92 7.23 11.27
C ASP A 246 10.83 7.24 12.81
N PRO A 247 11.97 7.36 13.55
CA PRO A 247 11.96 7.32 15.00
C PRO A 247 11.09 8.41 15.64
N GLY A 248 10.95 9.57 15.02
CA GLY A 248 10.06 10.62 15.53
C GLY A 248 8.59 10.20 15.51
N PHE A 249 8.16 9.63 14.38
CA PHE A 249 6.79 9.12 14.21
C PHE A 249 6.51 7.88 15.06
N VAL A 250 7.44 6.92 15.09
CA VAL A 250 7.36 5.74 15.96
C VAL A 250 7.28 6.16 17.42
N GLY A 251 8.12 7.10 17.84
CA GLY A 251 8.12 7.65 19.17
C GLY A 251 6.80 8.27 19.60
N ARG A 252 6.24 9.14 18.76
CA ARG A 252 4.94 9.76 19.04
C ARG A 252 3.82 8.72 19.08
N HIS A 253 3.86 7.71 18.21
CA HIS A 253 2.92 6.58 18.26
C HIS A 253 2.97 5.85 19.62
N VAL A 254 4.18 5.51 20.07
CA VAL A 254 4.41 4.81 21.35
C VAL A 254 3.94 5.66 22.54
N LEU A 255 4.39 6.93 22.62
CA LEU A 255 4.08 7.80 23.76
C LEU A 255 2.59 8.18 23.84
N SER A 256 1.93 8.36 22.69
CA SER A 256 0.48 8.60 22.65
C SER A 256 -0.35 7.36 22.94
N ARG A 257 0.27 6.17 23.03
CA ARG A 257 -0.41 4.87 23.16
C ARG A 257 -1.45 4.66 22.06
N ALA A 258 -1.18 5.19 20.87
CA ALA A 258 -2.08 5.07 19.73
C ALA A 258 -2.15 3.61 19.28
N GLU A 259 -3.33 3.14 18.92
CA GLU A 259 -3.52 1.85 18.25
C GLU A 259 -3.25 1.94 16.76
N VAL A 260 -3.48 3.12 16.18
CA VAL A 260 -3.13 3.46 14.81
C VAL A 260 -2.58 4.88 14.74
N SER A 261 -1.51 5.06 13.99
CA SER A 261 -1.00 6.39 13.66
C SER A 261 -0.85 6.52 12.16
N SER A 262 -1.12 7.70 11.62
CA SER A 262 -0.94 7.97 10.19
C SER A 262 -0.17 9.25 9.97
N LYS A 263 0.73 9.24 8.97
CA LYS A 263 1.28 10.49 8.45
C LYS A 263 0.19 11.23 7.67
N VAL A 264 0.31 12.54 7.60
CA VAL A 264 -0.60 13.43 6.88
C VAL A 264 0.23 14.31 5.95
N VAL A 265 -0.13 14.34 4.68
CA VAL A 265 0.33 15.36 3.74
C VAL A 265 -0.79 16.38 3.57
N LEU A 266 -0.48 17.66 3.75
CA LEU A 266 -1.49 18.70 3.57
C LEU A 266 -1.83 18.81 2.08
N LYS A 267 -3.14 18.80 1.81
CA LYS A 267 -3.73 19.02 0.51
C LYS A 267 -3.83 20.52 0.25
N ASP A 268 -3.29 20.96 -0.88
CA ASP A 268 -3.26 22.39 -1.24
C ASP A 268 -4.47 22.79 -2.11
N GLN A 269 -4.97 21.85 -2.93
CA GLN A 269 -6.02 22.09 -3.92
C GLN A 269 -7.18 21.12 -3.76
N PRO A 270 -8.46 21.55 -3.83
CA PRO A 270 -9.63 20.68 -3.70
C PRO A 270 -9.63 19.44 -4.60
N GLN A 271 -9.01 19.53 -5.78
CA GLN A 271 -9.01 18.48 -6.81
C GLN A 271 -7.94 17.40 -6.60
N GLU A 272 -7.07 17.55 -5.61
CA GLU A 272 -6.04 16.54 -5.34
C GLU A 272 -6.67 15.20 -4.96
N LYS A 273 -6.23 14.14 -5.65
CA LYS A 273 -6.76 12.77 -5.54
C LYS A 273 -6.10 12.00 -4.41
N VAL A 274 -6.33 12.47 -3.19
CA VAL A 274 -5.84 11.85 -1.96
C VAL A 274 -7.02 11.67 -0.99
N GLY A 275 -7.10 10.49 -0.36
CA GLY A 275 -8.08 10.24 0.69
C GLY A 275 -7.86 11.21 1.86
N ILE A 276 -8.94 11.63 2.50
CA ILE A 276 -8.95 12.67 3.52
C ILE A 276 -9.26 12.07 4.89
N PHE A 277 -8.40 12.32 5.86
CA PHE A 277 -8.69 12.01 7.26
C PHE A 277 -9.71 13.01 7.81
N ALA A 278 -10.74 12.47 8.43
CA ALA A 278 -11.77 13.25 9.08
C ALA A 278 -12.18 12.59 10.41
N ARG A 279 -13.00 13.30 11.17
CA ARG A 279 -13.62 12.81 12.39
C ARG A 279 -15.12 12.70 12.18
N HIS A 280 -15.66 11.52 12.43
CA HIS A 280 -17.10 11.24 12.39
C HIS A 280 -17.50 10.54 13.69
N GLN A 281 -18.45 11.11 14.44
CA GLN A 281 -18.90 10.57 15.74
C GLN A 281 -17.74 10.26 16.71
N GLY A 282 -16.76 11.17 16.78
CA GLY A 282 -15.58 11.04 17.65
C GLY A 282 -14.51 10.05 17.17
N ARG A 283 -14.75 9.31 16.08
CA ARG A 283 -13.82 8.34 15.50
C ARG A 283 -13.07 8.92 14.32
N CYS A 284 -11.83 8.48 14.11
CA CYS A 284 -11.10 8.76 12.89
C CYS A 284 -11.68 7.92 11.74
N VAL A 285 -11.94 8.57 10.62
CA VAL A 285 -12.37 7.95 9.37
C VAL A 285 -11.47 8.45 8.25
N LEU A 286 -11.34 7.66 7.19
CA LEU A 286 -10.79 8.13 5.92
C LEU A 286 -11.92 8.18 4.88
N ILE A 287 -12.04 9.30 4.19
CA ILE A 287 -12.98 9.48 3.09
C ILE A 287 -12.18 9.49 1.79
N GLU A 288 -12.54 8.62 0.85
CA GLU A 288 -11.94 8.64 -0.47
C GLU A 288 -12.24 9.95 -1.21
N TYR A 289 -11.30 10.39 -2.03
CA TYR A 289 -11.43 11.69 -2.70
C TYR A 289 -12.64 11.75 -3.65
N SER A 290 -13.11 10.60 -4.14
CA SER A 290 -14.30 10.49 -4.99
C SER A 290 -15.61 10.65 -4.22
N ASP A 291 -15.57 10.48 -2.90
CA ASP A 291 -16.75 10.36 -2.06
C ASP A 291 -17.01 11.64 -1.26
N LEU A 292 -15.99 12.49 -1.08
CA LEU A 292 -16.13 13.77 -0.40
C LEU A 292 -16.95 14.77 -1.26
N PRO A 293 -18.07 15.32 -0.76
CA PRO A 293 -18.86 16.32 -1.46
C PRO A 293 -18.02 17.55 -1.88
N ALA A 294 -18.32 18.10 -3.05
CA ALA A 294 -17.55 19.20 -3.65
C ALA A 294 -17.57 20.46 -2.79
N GLU A 295 -18.66 20.70 -2.06
CA GLU A 295 -18.82 21.81 -1.13
C GLU A 295 -17.85 21.69 0.05
N LEU A 296 -17.74 20.49 0.64
CA LEU A 296 -16.79 20.22 1.74
C LEU A 296 -15.34 20.23 1.24
N ALA A 297 -15.08 19.69 0.05
CA ALA A 297 -13.74 19.67 -0.54
C ALA A 297 -13.17 21.07 -0.83
N GLN A 298 -14.04 22.06 -1.06
CA GLN A 298 -13.67 23.45 -1.34
C GLN A 298 -13.65 24.35 -0.10
N GLU A 299 -14.14 23.85 1.03
CA GLU A 299 -14.25 24.63 2.26
C GLU A 299 -12.87 25.06 2.77
N ARG A 300 -12.72 26.32 3.18
CA ARG A 300 -11.47 26.90 3.67
C ARG A 300 -11.64 27.52 5.05
N GLU A 301 -10.58 27.43 5.85
CA GLU A 301 -10.44 28.17 7.09
C GLU A 301 -10.13 29.65 6.81
N ALA A 302 -10.20 30.50 7.84
CA ALA A 302 -9.94 31.94 7.72
C ALA A 302 -8.51 32.28 7.22
N ASN A 303 -7.55 31.36 7.41
CA ASN A 303 -6.18 31.48 6.92
C ASN A 303 -6.02 31.08 5.43
N GLY A 304 -7.10 30.69 4.75
CA GLY A 304 -7.11 30.26 3.35
C GLY A 304 -6.76 28.78 3.11
N ARG A 305 -6.35 28.03 4.14
CA ARG A 305 -6.11 26.57 4.04
C ARG A 305 -7.44 25.83 3.87
N LEU A 306 -7.43 24.70 3.15
CA LEU A 306 -8.60 23.81 3.11
C LEU A 306 -8.95 23.34 4.52
N ARG A 307 -10.23 23.35 4.87
CA ARG A 307 -10.71 22.83 6.16
C ARG A 307 -10.44 21.33 6.27
N TYR A 308 -10.66 20.61 5.18
CA TYR A 308 -10.40 19.19 5.03
C TYR A 308 -9.08 18.93 4.30
N ALA A 309 -7.97 19.40 4.90
CA ALA A 309 -6.63 19.34 4.30
C ALA A 309 -5.83 18.06 4.59
N ALA A 310 -6.26 17.23 5.54
CA ALA A 310 -5.45 16.10 6.02
C ALA A 310 -5.44 14.93 5.03
N GLY A 311 -4.56 14.97 4.03
CA GLY A 311 -4.41 13.93 3.01
C GLY A 311 -3.63 12.71 3.51
N ASN A 312 -4.06 11.53 3.09
CA ASN A 312 -3.43 10.25 3.40
C ASN A 312 -2.32 9.85 2.40
N PRO A 313 -1.03 9.87 2.81
CA PRO A 313 0.08 9.38 2.00
C PRO A 313 0.24 7.84 2.06
N ALA A 314 -0.68 7.13 2.73
CA ALA A 314 -0.66 5.69 2.97
C ALA A 314 0.58 5.22 3.76
N ILE A 315 0.97 5.98 4.78
CA ILE A 315 2.03 5.66 5.74
C ILE A 315 1.40 5.58 7.13
N HIS A 316 1.41 4.39 7.72
CA HIS A 316 0.73 4.11 8.97
C HIS A 316 1.62 3.35 9.95
N ILE A 317 1.32 3.42 11.24
CA ILE A 317 1.81 2.49 12.25
C ILE A 317 0.59 1.87 12.90
N PHE A 318 0.53 0.54 12.95
CA PHE A 318 -0.51 -0.20 13.63
C PHE A 318 0.08 -0.92 14.84
N ARG A 319 -0.60 -0.88 15.98
CA ARG A 319 -0.33 -1.86 17.03
C ARG A 319 -0.80 -3.24 16.55
N ARG A 320 0.02 -4.25 16.78
CA ARG A 320 -0.27 -5.65 16.39
C ARG A 320 -1.56 -6.15 17.06
N ASP A 321 -1.70 -5.92 18.36
CA ASP A 321 -2.87 -6.35 19.15
C ASP A 321 -4.17 -5.69 18.69
N PHE A 322 -4.09 -4.44 18.24
CA PHE A 322 -5.20 -3.73 17.62
C PHE A 322 -5.66 -4.42 16.33
N LEU A 323 -4.74 -4.81 15.44
CA LEU A 323 -5.10 -5.53 14.21
C LEU A 323 -5.79 -6.87 14.53
N GLN A 324 -5.28 -7.61 15.52
CA GLN A 324 -5.88 -8.87 15.96
C GLN A 324 -7.29 -8.65 16.54
N ARG A 325 -7.49 -7.57 17.31
CA ARG A 325 -8.81 -7.16 17.79
C ARG A 325 -9.76 -6.82 16.64
N VAL A 326 -9.32 -6.08 15.62
CA VAL A 326 -10.17 -5.74 14.46
C VAL A 326 -10.60 -7.01 13.72
N LEU A 327 -9.67 -7.95 13.50
CA LEU A 327 -9.99 -9.26 12.89
C LEU A 327 -11.06 -10.03 13.67
N SER A 328 -11.05 -9.98 15.00
CA SER A 328 -12.08 -10.63 15.82
C SER A 328 -13.47 -10.01 15.71
N LEU A 329 -13.58 -8.77 15.19
CA LEU A 329 -14.87 -8.10 14.94
C LEU A 329 -15.49 -8.51 13.60
N GLY A 330 -14.70 -9.14 12.72
CA GLY A 330 -15.11 -9.56 11.39
C GLY A 330 -14.19 -9.03 10.29
N GLU A 331 -14.63 -9.20 9.04
CA GLU A 331 -13.90 -8.70 7.87
C GLU A 331 -14.14 -7.21 7.65
N LEU A 332 -13.13 -6.54 7.08
CA LEU A 332 -13.28 -5.17 6.58
C LEU A 332 -14.32 -5.11 5.44
N PRO A 333 -15.03 -3.97 5.31
CA PRO A 333 -16.03 -3.81 4.26
C PRO A 333 -15.39 -3.90 2.86
N LEU A 334 -16.17 -4.42 1.92
CA LEU A 334 -15.79 -4.46 0.51
C LEU A 334 -16.35 -3.23 -0.21
N HIS A 335 -15.46 -2.47 -0.82
CA HIS A 335 -15.77 -1.35 -1.70
C HIS A 335 -15.91 -1.85 -3.13
N VAL A 336 -16.85 -1.29 -3.89
CA VAL A 336 -17.17 -1.72 -5.25
C VAL A 336 -16.63 -0.71 -6.24
N ALA A 337 -15.72 -1.13 -7.12
CA ALA A 337 -15.20 -0.31 -8.20
C ALA A 337 -15.74 -0.76 -9.56
N HIS A 338 -16.36 0.16 -10.31
CA HIS A 338 -16.79 -0.09 -11.68
C HIS A 338 -15.62 0.16 -12.65
N LYS A 339 -15.06 -0.91 -13.24
CA LYS A 339 -13.86 -0.86 -14.08
C LYS A 339 -14.06 -1.61 -15.40
N VAL A 340 -13.18 -1.33 -16.36
CA VAL A 340 -13.02 -2.17 -17.56
C VAL A 340 -12.34 -3.47 -17.14
N ALA A 341 -12.89 -4.60 -17.59
CA ALA A 341 -12.33 -5.92 -17.44
C ALA A 341 -12.44 -6.69 -18.75
N ALA A 342 -11.31 -6.87 -19.42
CA ALA A 342 -11.19 -7.84 -20.51
C ALA A 342 -11.39 -9.24 -19.95
N HIS A 343 -12.14 -10.07 -20.67
CA HIS A 343 -12.57 -11.38 -20.18
C HIS A 343 -12.90 -12.33 -21.33
N PHE A 344 -12.96 -13.61 -21.01
CA PHE A 344 -13.50 -14.64 -21.87
C PHE A 344 -15.02 -14.69 -21.73
N ASP A 345 -15.74 -14.60 -22.85
CA ASP A 345 -17.19 -14.71 -22.89
C ASP A 345 -17.60 -16.15 -23.24
N PRO A 346 -18.22 -16.90 -22.31
CA PRO A 346 -18.64 -18.28 -22.56
C PRO A 346 -19.83 -18.38 -23.52
N ASP A 347 -20.61 -17.32 -23.74
CA ASP A 347 -21.77 -17.37 -24.65
C ASP A 347 -21.31 -17.32 -26.12
N THR A 348 -20.21 -16.61 -26.41
CA THR A 348 -19.60 -16.49 -27.75
C THR A 348 -18.36 -17.35 -27.96
N GLY A 349 -17.70 -17.78 -26.87
CA GLY A 349 -16.43 -18.50 -26.90
C GLY A 349 -15.23 -17.63 -27.28
N GLN A 350 -15.33 -16.30 -27.15
CA GLN A 350 -14.32 -15.35 -27.60
C GLN A 350 -13.78 -14.47 -26.48
N TRP A 351 -12.58 -13.92 -26.68
CA TRP A 351 -12.01 -12.89 -25.80
C TRP A 351 -12.63 -11.53 -26.11
N VAL A 352 -13.05 -10.82 -25.07
CA VAL A 352 -13.72 -9.52 -25.18
C VAL A 352 -12.89 -8.46 -24.46
N THR A 353 -12.62 -7.35 -25.14
CA THR A 353 -11.99 -6.15 -24.56
C THR A 353 -12.97 -4.97 -24.63
N PRO A 354 -13.72 -4.70 -23.55
CA PRO A 354 -14.73 -3.66 -23.54
C PRO A 354 -14.12 -2.25 -23.65
N PRO A 355 -14.74 -1.32 -24.40
CA PRO A 355 -14.25 0.06 -24.52
C PRO A 355 -14.60 0.94 -23.32
N THR A 356 -15.56 0.51 -22.49
CA THR A 356 -16.07 1.23 -21.32
C THR A 356 -16.22 0.28 -20.13
N PRO A 357 -16.28 0.80 -18.87
CA PRO A 357 -16.45 -0.04 -17.69
C PRO A 357 -17.62 -1.02 -17.82
N ASN A 358 -17.35 -2.31 -17.57
CA ASN A 358 -18.29 -3.41 -17.77
C ASN A 358 -18.40 -4.35 -16.55
N ALA A 359 -17.58 -4.11 -15.52
CA ALA A 359 -17.40 -5.06 -14.43
C ALA A 359 -17.21 -4.38 -13.08
N PHE A 360 -17.69 -5.06 -12.03
CA PHE A 360 -17.44 -4.71 -10.65
C PHE A 360 -16.26 -5.51 -10.10
N LYS A 361 -15.33 -4.79 -9.48
CA LYS A 361 -14.25 -5.34 -8.66
C LYS A 361 -14.49 -4.96 -7.20
N PHE A 362 -14.03 -5.82 -6.28
CA PHE A 362 -14.25 -5.66 -4.85
C PHE A 362 -12.91 -5.52 -4.15
N GLU A 363 -12.74 -4.44 -3.41
CA GLU A 363 -11.48 -4.06 -2.75
C GLU A 363 -11.78 -3.71 -1.28
N GLN A 364 -10.98 -4.21 -0.35
CA GLN A 364 -10.95 -3.75 1.04
C GLN A 364 -9.91 -2.63 1.16
N PHE A 365 -10.15 -1.69 2.06
CA PHE A 365 -9.20 -0.61 2.33
C PHE A 365 -8.63 -0.69 3.75
N ILE A 366 -7.30 -0.61 3.87
CA ILE A 366 -6.60 -0.75 5.16
C ILE A 366 -7.02 0.30 6.18
N PHE A 367 -7.44 1.47 5.72
CA PHE A 367 -7.86 2.57 6.58
C PHE A 367 -9.28 2.38 7.13
N ASP A 368 -10.04 1.38 6.68
CA ASP A 368 -11.32 1.01 7.30
C ASP A 368 -11.14 0.43 8.72
N VAL A 369 -9.89 0.18 9.15
CA VAL A 369 -9.58 -0.14 10.55
C VAL A 369 -9.69 1.09 11.45
N LEU A 370 -9.49 2.32 10.94
CA LEU A 370 -9.40 3.55 11.74
C LEU A 370 -10.58 3.76 12.70
N PRO A 371 -11.85 3.51 12.31
CA PRO A 371 -12.99 3.71 13.21
C PRO A 371 -13.00 2.77 14.42
N HIS A 372 -12.24 1.66 14.38
CA HIS A 372 -12.15 0.69 15.46
C HIS A 372 -11.06 1.02 16.49
N ALA A 373 -10.22 2.03 16.21
CA ALA A 373 -9.18 2.49 17.11
C ALA A 373 -9.75 3.33 18.25
N ARG A 374 -9.38 2.99 19.48
CA ARG A 374 -9.69 3.72 20.72
C ARG A 374 -8.82 4.95 20.87
N GLN A 375 -7.57 4.85 20.43
CA GLN A 375 -6.60 5.94 20.39
C GLN A 375 -5.95 5.96 19.02
N TRP A 376 -5.93 7.14 18.40
CA TRP A 376 -5.37 7.34 17.08
C TRP A 376 -4.57 8.63 17.04
N LEU A 377 -3.61 8.70 16.12
CA LEU A 377 -2.74 9.85 15.95
C LEU A 377 -2.59 10.18 14.48
N LEU A 378 -2.72 11.46 14.14
CA LEU A 378 -2.32 12.00 12.84
C LEU A 378 -1.10 12.89 13.03
N MET A 379 -0.07 12.69 12.22
CA MET A 379 1.18 13.47 12.25
C MET A 379 1.47 14.03 10.88
N GLU A 380 1.53 15.35 10.76
CA GLU A 380 1.90 16.01 9.51
C GLU A 380 3.30 15.59 9.04
N THR A 381 3.53 15.59 7.74
CA THR A 381 4.88 15.53 7.17
C THR A 381 4.97 16.40 5.91
N PRO A 382 6.12 17.06 5.66
CA PRO A 382 6.30 17.83 4.45
C PRO A 382 6.26 16.89 3.23
N ARG A 383 5.42 17.21 2.24
CA ARG A 383 5.34 16.46 0.97
C ARG A 383 6.72 16.30 0.33
N SER A 384 7.49 17.39 0.31
CA SER A 384 8.83 17.43 -0.26
C SER A 384 9.80 16.42 0.36
N ASP A 385 9.51 15.96 1.57
CA ASP A 385 10.39 15.14 2.39
C ASP A 385 9.98 13.67 2.41
N GLU A 386 8.67 13.39 2.35
CA GLU A 386 8.15 12.04 2.57
C GLU A 386 7.16 11.56 1.51
N PHE A 387 6.76 12.36 0.51
CA PHE A 387 5.70 11.96 -0.42
C PHE A 387 5.95 12.36 -1.89
N ALA A 388 6.38 11.39 -2.68
CA ALA A 388 6.41 11.45 -4.14
C ALA A 388 6.06 10.08 -4.73
N PRO A 389 4.76 9.71 -4.80
CA PRO A 389 4.36 8.40 -5.28
C PRO A 389 4.60 8.27 -6.80
N LEU A 390 5.01 7.08 -7.24
CA LEU A 390 5.09 6.73 -8.65
C LEU A 390 3.77 6.10 -9.10
N LYS A 391 2.92 6.77 -9.88
CA LYS A 391 1.60 6.25 -10.31
C LYS A 391 1.43 6.13 -11.83
N ASN A 392 2.05 7.01 -12.61
CA ASN A 392 1.79 7.17 -14.04
C ASN A 392 3.08 7.07 -14.85
N ALA A 393 3.02 6.71 -16.14
CA ALA A 393 4.20 6.72 -17.01
C ALA A 393 4.73 8.13 -17.29
N GLU A 394 3.84 9.10 -17.43
CA GLU A 394 4.13 10.50 -17.74
C GLU A 394 3.24 11.46 -16.91
N GLY A 395 3.63 12.73 -16.83
CA GLY A 395 2.88 13.76 -16.11
C GLY A 395 3.07 13.70 -14.58
N PRO A 396 2.07 14.10 -13.78
CA PRO A 396 2.11 14.00 -12.32
C PRO A 396 2.35 12.56 -11.86
N ASP A 397 3.11 12.39 -10.77
CA ASP A 397 3.45 11.07 -10.20
C ASP A 397 4.13 10.12 -11.21
N SER A 398 4.95 10.68 -12.11
CA SER A 398 5.73 9.92 -13.11
C SER A 398 7.17 9.69 -12.68
N PRO A 399 7.94 8.81 -13.37
CA PRO A 399 9.36 8.64 -13.07
C PRO A 399 10.12 9.96 -13.04
N LEU A 400 9.82 10.88 -13.97
CA LEU A 400 10.44 12.19 -14.02
C LEU A 400 10.16 13.01 -12.76
N THR A 401 8.90 13.15 -12.36
CA THR A 401 8.54 13.99 -11.19
C THR A 401 9.04 13.37 -9.88
N VAL A 402 9.04 12.04 -9.78
CA VAL A 402 9.56 11.33 -8.60
C VAL A 402 11.08 11.47 -8.50
N GLN A 403 11.81 11.32 -9.61
CA GLN A 403 13.26 11.55 -9.65
C GLN A 403 13.63 12.99 -9.30
N GLN A 404 12.89 13.96 -9.82
CA GLN A 404 13.06 15.37 -9.45
C GLN A 404 12.85 15.59 -7.96
N ALA A 405 11.84 14.96 -7.35
CA ALA A 405 11.59 15.05 -5.92
C ALA A 405 12.72 14.41 -5.09
N MET A 406 13.23 13.24 -5.49
CA MET A 406 14.39 12.59 -4.87
C MET A 406 15.65 13.46 -4.93
N VAL A 407 15.96 14.01 -6.12
CA VAL A 407 17.09 14.94 -6.30
C VAL A 407 16.90 16.18 -5.43
N ALA A 408 15.70 16.78 -5.42
CA ALA A 408 15.41 17.96 -4.61
C ALA A 408 15.58 17.69 -3.11
N LEU A 409 15.16 16.53 -2.62
CA LEU A 409 15.37 16.12 -1.22
C LEU A 409 16.86 16.05 -0.88
N HIS A 410 17.63 15.30 -1.65
CA HIS A 410 19.06 15.12 -1.39
C HIS A 410 19.87 16.41 -1.56
N ARG A 411 19.46 17.31 -2.47
CA ARG A 411 20.05 18.67 -2.56
C ARG A 411 19.82 19.46 -1.29
N ARG A 412 18.61 19.40 -0.71
CA ARG A 412 18.33 20.08 0.56
C ARG A 412 19.18 19.52 1.70
N TRP A 413 19.39 18.20 1.76
CA TRP A 413 20.26 17.59 2.78
C TRP A 413 21.71 18.05 2.64
N LEU A 414 22.25 18.10 1.42
CA LEU A 414 23.60 18.59 1.15
C LEU A 414 23.76 20.07 1.51
N LEU A 415 22.78 20.90 1.17
CA LEU A 415 22.75 22.32 1.55
C LEU A 415 22.77 22.50 3.07
N GLN A 416 22.00 21.70 3.81
CA GLN A 416 21.99 21.72 5.27
C GLN A 416 23.34 21.28 5.86
N ALA A 417 24.06 20.39 5.18
CA ALA A 417 25.44 20.03 5.50
C ALA A 417 26.51 21.03 5.04
N GLY A 418 26.10 22.21 4.55
CA GLY A 418 27.04 23.25 4.10
C GLY A 418 27.76 22.92 2.80
N VAL A 419 27.27 21.94 2.03
CA VAL A 419 27.78 21.61 0.70
C VAL A 419 27.03 22.43 -0.34
N PRO A 420 27.72 23.33 -1.08
CA PRO A 420 27.09 24.07 -2.16
C PRO A 420 26.59 23.11 -3.25
N VAL A 421 25.31 23.19 -3.59
CA VAL A 421 24.72 22.41 -4.69
C VAL A 421 24.56 23.27 -5.93
N GLN A 422 25.18 22.86 -7.02
CA GLN A 422 24.95 23.41 -8.36
C GLN A 422 23.75 22.71 -9.00
N ASP A 423 23.44 23.02 -10.26
CA ASP A 423 22.34 22.38 -10.99
C ASP A 423 22.67 20.97 -11.52
N TRP A 424 23.21 20.13 -10.64
CA TRP A 424 23.48 18.73 -10.94
C TRP A 424 22.48 17.82 -10.23
N PRO A 425 22.10 16.69 -10.87
CA PRO A 425 21.40 15.64 -10.17
C PRO A 425 22.31 15.07 -9.08
N VAL A 426 21.73 14.85 -7.91
CA VAL A 426 22.39 14.22 -6.77
C VAL A 426 21.48 13.12 -6.22
N GLU A 427 22.10 12.05 -5.78
CA GLU A 427 21.44 10.93 -5.15
C GLU A 427 22.22 10.51 -3.92
N ILE A 428 21.53 10.15 -2.84
CA ILE A 428 22.13 9.64 -1.61
C ILE A 428 21.50 8.27 -1.36
N SER A 429 22.34 7.24 -1.28
CA SER A 429 21.89 5.90 -0.90
C SER A 429 21.41 5.94 0.56
N PRO A 430 20.31 5.25 0.90
CA PRO A 430 19.93 5.04 2.29
C PRO A 430 21.02 4.40 3.17
N LEU A 431 21.97 3.66 2.58
CA LEU A 431 23.15 3.13 3.30
C LEU A 431 24.19 4.21 3.63
N PHE A 432 24.18 5.34 2.92
CA PHE A 432 24.97 6.52 3.27
C PHE A 432 24.26 7.33 4.35
N ALA A 433 23.01 7.73 4.13
CA ALA A 433 22.27 8.50 5.12
C ALA A 433 20.75 8.35 4.93
N LEU A 434 20.03 8.32 6.05
CA LEU A 434 18.57 8.33 6.12
C LEU A 434 18.00 9.73 6.40
N SER A 435 18.85 10.68 6.80
CA SER A 435 18.43 12.05 7.10
C SER A 435 19.52 13.08 6.78
N ALA A 436 19.12 14.36 6.76
CA ALA A 436 20.08 15.45 6.60
C ALA A 436 21.12 15.46 7.72
N GLU A 437 20.74 15.17 8.96
CA GLU A 437 21.65 15.09 10.10
C GLU A 437 22.74 14.04 9.91
N GLU A 438 22.39 12.88 9.36
CA GLU A 438 23.37 11.83 9.03
C GLU A 438 24.29 12.25 7.89
N VAL A 439 23.77 12.97 6.88
CA VAL A 439 24.60 13.58 5.83
C VAL A 439 25.62 14.56 6.45
N MET A 440 25.20 15.42 7.38
CA MET A 440 26.11 16.35 8.07
C MET A 440 27.23 15.63 8.82
N GLN A 441 26.94 14.46 9.40
CA GLN A 441 27.89 13.67 10.18
C GLN A 441 28.86 12.88 9.30
N ARG A 442 28.45 12.46 8.10
CA ARG A 442 29.25 11.57 7.23
C ARG A 442 29.99 12.30 6.12
N ILE A 443 29.57 13.50 5.74
CA ILE A 443 30.25 14.23 4.67
C ILE A 443 31.66 14.65 5.09
N PRO A 444 32.70 14.37 4.27
CA PRO A 444 34.06 14.79 4.56
C PRO A 444 34.22 16.32 4.63
N PRO A 445 35.10 16.84 5.50
CA PRO A 445 35.46 18.25 5.50
C PRO A 445 35.92 18.71 4.11
N GLY A 446 35.35 19.81 3.61
CA GLY A 446 35.71 20.39 2.31
C GLY A 446 35.10 19.67 1.11
N PHE A 447 34.20 18.70 1.29
CA PHE A 447 33.50 18.03 0.20
C PHE A 447 32.84 19.04 -0.76
N ARG A 448 32.99 18.80 -2.06
CA ARG A 448 32.40 19.61 -3.14
C ARG A 448 31.86 18.68 -4.22
N LEU A 449 30.69 19.03 -4.74
CA LEU A 449 30.19 18.42 -5.95
C LEU A 449 31.01 18.93 -7.14
N THR A 450 31.30 18.04 -8.10
CA THR A 450 31.98 18.37 -9.37
C THR A 450 31.17 17.91 -10.59
N GLY A 451 29.96 17.38 -10.38
CA GLY A 451 29.08 16.85 -11.41
C GLY A 451 27.92 16.04 -10.80
N PRO A 452 27.15 15.32 -11.65
CA PRO A 452 26.21 14.30 -11.20
C PRO A 452 26.84 13.37 -10.17
N THR A 453 26.27 13.28 -8.97
CA THR A 453 26.90 12.58 -7.84
C THR A 453 25.92 11.65 -7.14
N TYR A 454 26.31 10.39 -6.99
CA TYR A 454 25.61 9.41 -6.16
C TYR A 454 26.48 9.04 -4.96
N LEU A 455 26.07 9.45 -3.76
CA LEU A 455 26.75 9.11 -2.51
C LEU A 455 26.32 7.71 -2.06
N ARG A 456 27.30 6.82 -1.93
CA ARG A 456 27.14 5.41 -1.53
C ARG A 456 27.80 5.21 -0.17
N GLU A 457 27.55 4.06 0.46
CA GLU A 457 28.12 3.71 1.78
C GLU A 457 29.63 3.96 1.88
N ASP A 458 30.38 3.65 0.83
CA ASP A 458 31.85 3.77 0.78
C ASP A 458 32.36 5.13 0.28
N THR A 459 31.50 6.13 0.09
CA THR A 459 31.94 7.46 -0.34
C THR A 459 32.79 8.10 0.76
N LYS A 460 34.06 8.35 0.43
CA LYS A 460 35.09 8.93 1.31
C LYS A 460 35.36 10.39 1.03
#